data_AF-A0AA86U1M6-F1
#
_entry.id   AF-A0AA86U1M6-F1
#
_cell.length_a   1.000
_cell.length_b   1.000
_cell.length_c   1.000
_cell.angle_alpha   90.00
_cell.angle_beta   90.00
_cell.angle_gamma   90.00
#
_symmetry.space_group_name_H-M   'P 1'
#
loop_
_entity.id
_entity.type
_entity.pdbx_description
1 polymer ?
#
loop_
_entity_poly.entity_id
_entity_poly.type
_entity_poly.pdbx_seq_one_letter_code
_entity_poly.pdbx_strand_id
1 'polypeptide(L)'
;MNEEEFQNMIQLHQNQDQNVQNKILFIQNKESIKDIFFVDELEIENLFIQDCPNVQFTKTPLKVTKLQVNYCDLKQLSGIEQMLQLTELNLSTNSLENVDPLSTLVNLVFLDLTYNKITDISPLHKLVKLQTLLSYRNSIQSLYPLRNSQNLEFLNLGSNNITDLHPLRGLKNLKSLEIWNNKIQNVNHKFIQKLKFFEASQNKIMTFESFEGANFENQTIPSIFEVTFQAKLNVIYSMIEQVSKIQKQMEKIKVKMKMTIQNSVKMMNLINDQHLMFAKYVAQILEMEQMAQQ
;
A
#
# COMPACT_ATOMS: atom_id res chain seq x y z
N MET A 1 -23.61 -35.77 -4.34
CA MET A 1 -22.84 -37.00 -4.51
C MET A 1 -22.68 -37.65 -3.16
N ASN A 2 -23.01 -38.93 -3.01
CA ASN A 2 -22.83 -39.67 -1.75
C ASN A 2 -21.39 -40.21 -1.61
N GLU A 3 -21.06 -40.80 -0.45
CA GLU A 3 -19.73 -41.33 -0.16
C GLU A 3 -19.27 -42.37 -1.20
N GLU A 4 -20.15 -43.28 -1.60
CA GLU A 4 -19.86 -44.34 -2.59
C GLU A 4 -19.58 -43.77 -3.99
N GLU A 5 -20.35 -42.77 -4.43
CA GLU A 5 -20.12 -42.07 -5.70
C GLU A 5 -18.80 -41.29 -5.69
N PHE A 6 -18.43 -40.69 -4.55
CA PHE A 6 -17.13 -40.03 -4.39
C PHE A 6 -15.98 -41.04 -4.47
N GLN A 7 -16.12 -42.21 -3.81
CA GLN A 7 -15.13 -43.28 -3.89
C GLN A 7 -14.97 -43.81 -5.30
N ASN A 8 -16.07 -44.05 -6.00
CA ASN A 8 -16.04 -44.52 -7.39
C ASN A 8 -15.37 -43.49 -8.31
N MET A 9 -15.65 -42.19 -8.11
CA MET A 9 -14.97 -41.13 -8.85
C MET A 9 -13.46 -41.09 -8.56
N ILE A 10 -13.05 -41.23 -7.29
CA ILE A 10 -11.62 -41.31 -6.95
C ILE A 10 -11.01 -42.54 -7.62
N GLN A 11 -11.60 -43.73 -7.46
CA GLN A 11 -11.08 -44.98 -8.03
C GLN A 11 -10.96 -44.91 -9.57
N LEU A 12 -11.95 -44.33 -10.24
CA LEU A 12 -11.91 -44.05 -11.68
C LEU A 12 -10.74 -43.11 -12.03
N HIS A 13 -10.54 -42.05 -11.25
CA HIS A 13 -9.38 -41.16 -11.40
C HIS A 13 -8.05 -41.89 -11.15
N GLN A 14 -7.94 -42.77 -10.14
CA GLN A 14 -6.71 -43.53 -9.89
C GLN A 14 -6.33 -44.45 -11.06
N ASN A 15 -7.35 -45.04 -11.69
CA ASN A 15 -7.16 -45.98 -12.80
C ASN A 15 -6.81 -45.27 -14.13
N GLN A 16 -7.13 -43.98 -14.25
CA GLN A 16 -6.89 -43.19 -15.46
C GLN A 16 -5.69 -42.26 -15.34
N ASP A 17 -5.27 -41.92 -14.12
CA ASP A 17 -4.31 -40.86 -13.85
C ASP A 17 -3.17 -41.38 -12.95
N GLN A 18 -1.94 -41.41 -13.49
CA GLN A 18 -0.73 -41.82 -12.75
C GLN A 18 -0.49 -40.99 -11.47
N ASN A 19 -1.18 -39.85 -11.34
CA ASN A 19 -1.05 -38.92 -10.22
C ASN A 19 -1.53 -39.47 -8.87
N VAL A 20 -2.43 -40.46 -8.83
CA VAL A 20 -2.85 -41.02 -7.53
C VAL A 20 -1.82 -41.98 -6.95
N GLN A 21 -0.94 -42.57 -7.77
CA GLN A 21 0.28 -43.23 -7.27
C GLN A 21 1.23 -42.23 -6.59
N ASN A 22 1.17 -40.95 -6.96
CA ASN A 22 1.98 -39.87 -6.40
C ASN A 22 1.34 -39.18 -5.19
N LYS A 23 0.26 -39.74 -4.62
CA LYS A 23 -0.45 -39.18 -3.45
C LYS A 23 -1.05 -37.79 -3.69
N ILE A 24 -1.36 -37.47 -4.95
CA ILE A 24 -1.96 -36.20 -5.37
C ILE A 24 -3.38 -36.45 -5.89
N LEU A 25 -4.34 -35.62 -5.48
CA LEU A 25 -5.70 -35.63 -6.01
C LEU A 25 -6.12 -34.22 -6.44
N PHE A 26 -6.66 -34.12 -7.66
CA PHE A 26 -7.26 -32.91 -8.21
C PHE A 26 -8.77 -33.09 -8.36
N ILE A 27 -9.54 -32.13 -7.87
CA ILE A 27 -11.00 -32.07 -8.02
C ILE A 27 -11.32 -30.68 -8.58
N GLN A 28 -11.81 -30.61 -9.82
CA GLN A 28 -12.04 -29.33 -10.50
C GLN A 28 -13.36 -29.31 -11.27
N ASN A 29 -14.04 -28.16 -11.26
CA ASN A 29 -15.27 -27.90 -12.04
C ASN A 29 -16.39 -28.91 -11.74
N LYS A 30 -16.63 -29.19 -10.46
CA LYS A 30 -17.63 -30.17 -10.03
C LYS A 30 -18.66 -29.53 -9.11
N GLU A 31 -19.70 -28.93 -9.70
CA GLU A 31 -20.80 -28.28 -8.97
C GLU A 31 -21.65 -29.25 -8.12
N SER A 32 -21.64 -30.54 -8.45
CA SER A 32 -22.41 -31.56 -7.73
C SER A 32 -21.75 -32.07 -6.45
N ILE A 33 -20.49 -31.70 -6.20
CA ILE A 33 -19.73 -32.13 -5.02
C ILE A 33 -19.97 -31.12 -3.91
N LYS A 34 -20.73 -31.55 -2.91
CA LYS A 34 -21.01 -30.77 -1.70
C LYS A 34 -20.22 -31.23 -0.50
N ASP A 35 -19.87 -32.51 -0.46
CA ASP A 35 -19.15 -33.12 0.64
C ASP A 35 -17.96 -33.88 0.07
N ILE A 36 -16.84 -33.79 0.79
CA ILE A 36 -15.64 -34.57 0.51
C ILE A 36 -15.51 -35.65 1.58
N PHE A 37 -15.61 -36.90 1.13
CA PHE A 37 -15.58 -38.09 1.97
C PHE A 37 -14.28 -38.86 1.75
N PHE A 38 -13.33 -38.83 2.68
CA PHE A 38 -12.15 -39.68 2.56
C PHE A 38 -12.30 -40.96 3.37
N VAL A 39 -11.88 -42.09 2.78
CA VAL A 39 -11.73 -43.39 3.46
C VAL A 39 -10.27 -43.54 3.88
N ASP A 40 -10.05 -44.20 5.01
CA ASP A 40 -8.74 -44.40 5.64
C ASP A 40 -7.70 -45.08 4.72
N GLU A 41 -8.14 -45.76 3.65
CA GLU A 41 -7.30 -46.48 2.69
C GLU A 41 -6.60 -45.55 1.67
N LEU A 42 -7.06 -44.30 1.51
CA LEU A 42 -6.49 -43.37 0.54
C LEU A 42 -5.33 -42.56 1.16
N GLU A 43 -4.10 -42.88 0.77
CA GLU A 43 -2.90 -42.12 1.16
C GLU A 43 -2.71 -40.83 0.34
N ILE A 44 -3.65 -39.88 0.42
CA ILE A 44 -3.50 -38.58 -0.26
C ILE A 44 -2.70 -37.64 0.64
N GLU A 45 -1.61 -37.08 0.10
CA GLU A 45 -0.77 -36.08 0.77
C GLU A 45 -1.05 -34.67 0.25
N ASN A 46 -1.40 -34.54 -1.04
CA ASN A 46 -1.64 -33.27 -1.70
C ASN A 46 -3.04 -33.25 -2.33
N LEU A 47 -3.91 -32.36 -1.86
CA LEU A 47 -5.29 -32.25 -2.30
C LEU A 47 -5.55 -30.86 -2.88
N PHE A 48 -6.00 -30.82 -4.13
CA PHE A 48 -6.31 -29.59 -4.86
C PHE A 48 -7.77 -29.60 -5.29
N ILE A 49 -8.55 -28.65 -4.78
CA ILE A 49 -9.97 -28.48 -5.07
C ILE A 49 -10.17 -27.10 -5.66
N GLN A 50 -10.83 -27.02 -6.81
CA GLN A 50 -11.08 -25.76 -7.51
C GLN A 50 -12.46 -25.77 -8.13
N ASP A 51 -13.15 -24.63 -8.11
CA ASP A 51 -14.44 -24.47 -8.80
C ASP A 51 -15.49 -25.52 -8.34
N CYS A 52 -15.51 -25.79 -7.04
CA CYS A 52 -16.43 -26.71 -6.35
C CYS A 52 -17.25 -25.96 -5.30
N PRO A 53 -18.35 -25.28 -5.70
CA PRO A 53 -19.10 -24.40 -4.81
C PRO A 53 -19.76 -25.14 -3.63
N ASN A 54 -19.63 -24.58 -2.42
CA ASN A 54 -20.20 -25.06 -1.16
C ASN A 54 -19.65 -26.41 -0.66
N VAL A 55 -18.43 -26.74 -1.03
CA VAL A 55 -17.78 -27.98 -0.60
C VAL A 55 -17.54 -28.01 0.92
N GLN A 56 -17.77 -29.15 1.57
CA GLN A 56 -17.59 -29.36 3.00
C GLN A 56 -16.67 -30.55 3.28
N PHE A 57 -16.00 -30.50 4.43
CA PHE A 57 -15.09 -31.53 4.90
C PHE A 57 -15.73 -32.31 6.06
N THR A 58 -16.30 -33.48 5.76
CA THR A 58 -17.07 -34.27 6.75
C THR A 58 -16.31 -35.48 7.30
N LYS A 59 -15.33 -36.00 6.54
CA LYS A 59 -14.34 -37.02 6.95
C LYS A 59 -13.00 -36.67 6.31
N THR A 60 -12.09 -36.07 7.08
CA THR A 60 -10.86 -35.49 6.54
C THR A 60 -9.68 -36.47 6.56
N PRO A 61 -8.80 -36.45 5.54
CA PRO A 61 -7.64 -37.32 5.52
C PRO A 61 -6.59 -36.79 6.49
N LEU A 62 -6.24 -37.60 7.49
CA LEU A 62 -5.23 -37.24 8.50
C LEU A 62 -3.82 -37.10 7.92
N LYS A 63 -3.58 -37.59 6.69
CA LYS A 63 -2.26 -37.58 6.02
C LYS A 63 -2.03 -36.38 5.09
N VAL A 64 -3.03 -35.55 4.82
CA VAL A 64 -2.83 -34.41 3.91
C VAL A 64 -1.88 -33.39 4.54
N THR A 65 -0.82 -33.08 3.80
CA THR A 65 0.19 -32.09 4.17
C THR A 65 0.03 -30.80 3.36
N LYS A 66 -0.56 -30.89 2.16
CA LYS A 66 -0.88 -29.74 1.32
C LYS A 66 -2.34 -29.74 0.89
N LEU A 67 -3.05 -28.68 1.22
CA LEU A 67 -4.44 -28.49 0.83
C LEU A 67 -4.61 -27.16 0.09
N GLN A 68 -5.20 -27.22 -1.10
CA GLN A 68 -5.66 -26.05 -1.84
C GLN A 68 -7.16 -26.16 -2.10
N VAL A 69 -7.91 -25.12 -1.75
CA VAL A 69 -9.36 -25.03 -1.96
C VAL A 69 -9.69 -23.63 -2.41
N ASN A 70 -9.74 -23.41 -3.71
CA ASN A 70 -9.94 -22.07 -4.29
C ASN A 70 -11.24 -22.03 -5.11
N TYR A 71 -11.89 -20.86 -5.19
CA TYR A 71 -13.11 -20.67 -6.00
C TYR A 71 -14.27 -21.61 -5.61
N CYS A 72 -14.39 -21.95 -4.33
CA CYS A 72 -15.37 -22.92 -3.83
C CYS A 72 -16.51 -22.28 -3.01
N ASP A 73 -16.58 -20.95 -2.95
CA ASP A 73 -17.52 -20.19 -2.08
C ASP A 73 -17.52 -20.72 -0.63
N LEU A 74 -16.37 -21.16 -0.12
CA LEU A 74 -16.28 -21.64 1.25
C LEU A 74 -16.65 -20.52 2.22
N LYS A 75 -17.60 -20.79 3.11
CA LYS A 75 -18.04 -19.87 4.18
C LYS A 75 -17.57 -20.31 5.57
N GLN A 76 -17.27 -21.59 5.72
CA GLN A 76 -16.82 -22.21 6.97
C GLN A 76 -15.73 -23.24 6.71
N LEU A 77 -14.91 -23.50 7.71
CA LEU A 77 -13.77 -24.44 7.65
C LEU A 77 -13.99 -25.66 8.56
N SER A 78 -15.24 -26.05 8.81
CA SER A 78 -15.54 -27.21 9.64
C SER A 78 -14.83 -28.47 9.11
N GLY A 79 -14.14 -29.20 9.99
CA GLY A 79 -13.39 -30.42 9.67
C GLY A 79 -11.93 -30.19 9.31
N ILE A 80 -11.55 -28.97 8.89
CA ILE A 80 -10.14 -28.63 8.60
C ILE A 80 -9.28 -28.71 9.86
N GLU A 81 -9.83 -28.42 11.04
CA GLU A 81 -9.11 -28.47 12.32
C GLU A 81 -8.51 -29.86 12.65
N GLN A 82 -8.98 -30.92 11.99
CA GLN A 82 -8.49 -32.29 12.14
C GLN A 82 -7.28 -32.61 11.23
N MET A 83 -6.97 -31.78 10.24
CA MET A 83 -5.85 -31.98 9.31
C MET A 83 -4.51 -31.52 9.91
N LEU A 84 -4.14 -32.09 11.05
CA LEU A 84 -3.02 -31.62 11.89
C LEU A 84 -1.63 -31.74 11.23
N GLN A 85 -1.52 -32.48 10.13
CA GLN A 85 -0.29 -32.64 9.35
C GLN A 85 -0.11 -31.55 8.28
N LEU A 86 -1.07 -30.62 8.12
CA LEU A 86 -0.97 -29.55 7.14
C LEU A 86 0.26 -28.67 7.37
N THR A 87 1.07 -28.54 6.33
CA THR A 87 2.19 -27.61 6.24
C THR A 87 1.92 -26.49 5.24
N GLU A 88 1.11 -26.74 4.21
CA GLU A 88 0.73 -25.74 3.21
C GLU A 88 -0.79 -25.72 3.04
N LEU A 89 -1.39 -24.55 3.21
CA LEU A 89 -2.83 -24.35 3.09
C LEU A 89 -3.13 -23.13 2.22
N ASN A 90 -3.83 -23.35 1.12
CA ASN A 90 -4.36 -22.29 0.26
C ASN A 90 -5.89 -22.34 0.28
N LEU A 91 -6.50 -21.28 0.80
CA LEU A 91 -7.95 -21.08 0.86
C LEU A 91 -8.35 -19.78 0.14
N SER A 92 -7.53 -19.36 -0.83
CA SER A 92 -7.72 -18.10 -1.54
C SER A 92 -9.01 -18.11 -2.37
N THR A 93 -9.60 -16.93 -2.54
CA THR A 93 -10.80 -16.73 -3.38
C THR A 93 -11.98 -17.58 -2.90
N ASN A 94 -12.39 -17.33 -1.65
CA ASN A 94 -13.58 -17.90 -1.03
C ASN A 94 -14.39 -16.78 -0.34
N SER A 95 -15.34 -17.17 0.51
CA SER A 95 -16.22 -16.26 1.26
C SER A 95 -16.03 -16.41 2.77
N LEU A 96 -14.81 -16.72 3.23
CA LEU A 96 -14.52 -16.99 4.63
C LEU A 96 -14.56 -15.70 5.46
N GLU A 97 -15.27 -15.75 6.58
CA GLU A 97 -15.30 -14.68 7.59
C GLU A 97 -14.64 -15.12 8.90
N ASN A 98 -14.78 -16.40 9.26
CA ASN A 98 -14.23 -17.02 10.46
C ASN A 98 -13.15 -18.04 10.08
N VAL A 99 -12.00 -17.96 10.76
CA VAL A 99 -10.85 -18.87 10.59
C VAL A 99 -10.41 -19.55 11.90
N ASP A 100 -11.30 -19.63 12.90
CA ASP A 100 -11.07 -20.30 14.19
C ASP A 100 -10.55 -21.74 14.05
N PRO A 101 -11.05 -22.55 13.09
CA PRO A 101 -10.54 -23.91 12.87
C PRO A 101 -9.05 -23.97 12.54
N LEU A 102 -8.43 -22.89 12.06
CA LEU A 102 -7.00 -22.86 11.74
C LEU A 102 -6.11 -22.90 12.99
N SER A 103 -6.65 -22.61 14.18
CA SER A 103 -5.87 -22.50 15.42
C SER A 103 -5.20 -23.81 15.88
N THR A 104 -5.64 -24.97 15.36
CA THR A 104 -5.04 -26.28 15.64
C THR A 104 -3.89 -26.64 14.70
N LEU A 105 -3.76 -25.95 13.56
CA LEU A 105 -2.87 -26.32 12.46
C LEU A 105 -1.43 -25.80 12.67
N VAL A 106 -0.86 -26.07 13.84
CA VAL A 106 0.43 -25.52 14.31
C VAL A 106 1.64 -25.89 13.45
N ASN A 107 1.47 -26.79 12.48
CA ASN A 107 2.50 -27.21 11.54
C ASN A 107 2.55 -26.37 10.26
N LEU A 108 1.61 -25.44 10.06
CA LEU A 108 1.58 -24.59 8.87
C LEU A 108 2.84 -23.74 8.72
N VAL A 109 3.41 -23.81 7.51
CA VAL A 109 4.56 -23.05 7.03
C VAL A 109 4.11 -22.02 5.99
N PHE A 110 3.15 -22.40 5.13
CA PHE A 110 2.54 -21.53 4.13
C PHE A 110 1.03 -21.44 4.36
N LEU A 111 0.49 -20.22 4.37
CA LEU A 111 -0.94 -19.96 4.46
C LEU A 111 -1.35 -18.84 3.49
N ASP A 112 -2.29 -19.15 2.60
CA ASP A 112 -2.94 -18.20 1.71
C ASP A 112 -4.44 -18.09 2.03
N LEU A 113 -4.86 -16.89 2.45
CA LEU A 113 -6.22 -16.50 2.81
C LEU A 113 -6.71 -15.33 1.94
N THR A 114 -6.03 -15.07 0.82
CA THR A 114 -6.31 -13.95 -0.08
C THR A 114 -7.75 -13.97 -0.61
N TYR A 115 -8.35 -12.80 -0.88
CA TYR A 115 -9.71 -12.70 -1.45
C TYR A 115 -10.74 -13.45 -0.61
N ASN A 116 -10.87 -13.06 0.65
CA ASN A 116 -11.90 -13.54 1.57
C ASN A 116 -12.55 -12.34 2.29
N LYS A 117 -13.30 -12.57 3.36
CA LYS A 117 -13.99 -11.55 4.16
C LYS A 117 -13.50 -11.56 5.62
N ILE A 118 -12.26 -11.97 5.84
CA ILE A 118 -11.71 -12.18 7.18
C ILE A 118 -11.46 -10.83 7.86
N THR A 119 -11.90 -10.71 9.12
CA THR A 119 -11.67 -9.53 9.97
C THR A 119 -10.76 -9.85 11.16
N ASP A 120 -10.93 -11.04 11.74
CA ASP A 120 -10.17 -11.51 12.89
C ASP A 120 -9.21 -12.64 12.50
N ILE A 121 -7.93 -12.43 12.80
CA ILE A 121 -6.85 -13.41 12.63
C ILE A 121 -6.28 -13.90 13.97
N SER A 122 -7.00 -13.67 15.08
CA SER A 122 -6.66 -14.21 16.41
C SER A 122 -6.34 -15.71 16.42
N PRO A 123 -7.03 -16.56 15.64
CA PRO A 123 -6.69 -17.98 15.54
C PRO A 123 -5.25 -18.28 15.12
N LEU A 124 -4.60 -17.37 14.38
CA LEU A 124 -3.25 -17.59 13.85
C LEU A 124 -2.14 -17.48 14.92
N HIS A 125 -2.44 -17.08 16.16
CA HIS A 125 -1.42 -16.80 17.18
C HIS A 125 -0.54 -18.00 17.59
N LYS A 126 -1.00 -19.23 17.34
CA LYS A 126 -0.24 -20.47 17.62
C LYS A 126 0.59 -20.95 16.42
N LEU A 127 0.41 -20.35 15.25
CA LEU A 127 1.05 -20.76 14.00
C LEU A 127 2.48 -20.20 13.88
N VAL A 128 3.30 -20.52 14.88
CA VAL A 128 4.66 -19.96 15.04
C VAL A 128 5.65 -20.46 13.98
N LYS A 129 5.29 -21.53 13.25
CA LYS A 129 6.08 -22.09 12.14
C LYS A 129 5.84 -21.38 10.80
N LEU A 130 4.83 -20.50 10.70
CA LEU A 130 4.54 -19.78 9.46
C LEU A 130 5.74 -19.00 8.97
N GLN A 131 6.08 -19.22 7.71
CA GLN A 131 7.10 -18.48 6.95
C GLN A 131 6.46 -17.53 5.94
N THR A 132 5.31 -17.93 5.37
CA THR A 132 4.58 -17.12 4.39
C THR A 132 3.13 -17.01 4.79
N LEU A 133 2.64 -15.77 4.86
CA LEU A 133 1.22 -15.45 5.03
C LEU A 133 0.78 -14.48 3.93
N LEU A 134 -0.12 -14.94 3.08
CA LEU A 134 -0.81 -14.13 2.08
C LEU A 134 -2.26 -13.94 2.54
N SER A 135 -2.70 -12.70 2.70
CA SER A 135 -4.07 -12.41 3.15
C SER A 135 -4.53 -11.04 2.63
N TYR A 136 -4.12 -10.69 1.41
CA TYR A 136 -4.54 -9.44 0.79
C TYR A 136 -6.00 -9.49 0.34
N ARG A 137 -6.65 -8.33 0.29
CA ARG A 137 -8.10 -8.16 0.05
C ARG A 137 -8.94 -8.97 1.06
N ASN A 138 -8.80 -8.56 2.31
CA ASN A 138 -9.64 -8.96 3.44
C ASN A 138 -10.10 -7.69 4.18
N SER A 139 -10.55 -7.81 5.43
CA SER A 139 -10.94 -6.69 6.30
C SER A 139 -10.19 -6.69 7.63
N ILE A 140 -8.96 -7.23 7.66
CA ILE A 140 -8.11 -7.37 8.84
C ILE A 140 -7.73 -6.00 9.40
N GLN A 141 -7.78 -5.86 10.72
CA GLN A 141 -7.44 -4.62 11.43
C GLN A 141 -6.24 -4.79 12.37
N SER A 142 -6.17 -5.92 13.08
CA SER A 142 -5.18 -6.16 14.12
C SER A 142 -4.11 -7.17 13.70
N LEU A 143 -2.86 -6.83 13.95
CA LEU A 143 -1.69 -7.70 13.69
C LEU A 143 -1.14 -8.35 14.97
N TYR A 144 -1.75 -8.12 16.13
CA TYR A 144 -1.33 -8.73 17.41
C TYR A 144 -1.18 -10.25 17.41
N PRO A 145 -2.01 -11.01 16.66
CA PRO A 145 -1.85 -12.46 16.56
C PRO A 145 -0.50 -12.88 15.95
N LEU A 146 0.09 -12.04 15.08
CA LEU A 146 1.34 -12.34 14.39
C LEU A 146 2.61 -12.00 15.20
N ARG A 147 2.49 -11.38 16.38
CA ARG A 147 3.65 -10.85 17.14
C ARG A 147 4.71 -11.89 17.50
N ASN A 148 4.33 -13.16 17.55
CA ASN A 148 5.19 -14.29 17.92
C ASN A 148 5.58 -15.17 16.71
N SER A 149 5.19 -14.82 15.48
CA SER A 149 5.50 -15.58 14.27
C SER A 149 6.95 -15.34 13.84
N GLN A 150 7.91 -15.76 14.66
CA GLN A 150 9.34 -15.46 14.51
C GLN A 150 9.94 -16.01 13.20
N ASN A 151 9.33 -17.03 12.61
CA ASN A 151 9.76 -17.61 11.34
C ASN A 151 9.20 -16.90 10.10
N LEU A 152 8.31 -15.90 10.28
CA LEU A 152 7.65 -15.23 9.17
C LEU A 152 8.67 -14.44 8.35
N GLU A 153 8.75 -14.76 7.06
CA GLU A 153 9.66 -14.15 6.09
C GLU A 153 8.92 -13.28 5.07
N PHE A 154 7.72 -13.71 4.66
CA PHE A 154 6.90 -13.04 3.65
C PHE A 154 5.50 -12.79 4.20
N LEU A 155 5.10 -11.52 4.24
CA LEU A 155 3.80 -11.10 4.73
C LEU A 155 3.12 -10.17 3.72
N ASN A 156 2.00 -10.61 3.14
CA ASN A 156 1.18 -9.79 2.27
C ASN A 156 -0.21 -9.56 2.87
N LEU A 157 -0.49 -8.31 3.23
CA LEU A 157 -1.70 -7.83 3.87
C LEU A 157 -2.29 -6.63 3.12
N GLY A 158 -2.02 -6.50 1.82
CA GLY A 158 -2.56 -5.42 1.02
C GLY A 158 -4.10 -5.38 1.00
N SER A 159 -4.71 -4.21 0.80
CA SER A 159 -6.17 -4.03 0.82
C SER A 159 -6.83 -4.62 2.07
N ASN A 160 -6.48 -4.07 3.22
CA ASN A 160 -7.07 -4.40 4.52
C ASN A 160 -7.41 -3.08 5.27
N ASN A 161 -7.72 -3.17 6.57
CA ASN A 161 -8.07 -2.03 7.42
C ASN A 161 -7.01 -1.76 8.51
N ILE A 162 -5.75 -2.13 8.27
CA ILE A 162 -4.66 -2.05 9.25
C ILE A 162 -4.28 -0.59 9.50
N THR A 163 -4.01 -0.25 10.76
CA THR A 163 -3.56 1.08 11.18
C THR A 163 -2.22 1.05 11.91
N ASP A 164 -1.87 -0.06 12.56
CA ASP A 164 -0.72 -0.20 13.45
C ASP A 164 0.18 -1.37 13.05
N LEU A 165 1.47 -1.08 12.84
CA LEU A 165 2.52 -2.06 12.53
C LEU A 165 3.33 -2.48 13.75
N HIS A 166 3.07 -1.91 14.93
CA HIS A 166 3.79 -2.20 16.16
C HIS A 166 3.87 -3.71 16.51
N PRO A 167 2.83 -4.54 16.26
CA PRO A 167 2.92 -5.97 16.51
C PRO A 167 4.04 -6.69 15.73
N LEU A 168 4.49 -6.14 14.59
CA LEU A 168 5.52 -6.75 13.75
C LEU A 168 6.95 -6.42 14.21
N ARG A 169 7.12 -5.52 15.19
CA ARG A 169 8.45 -5.00 15.61
C ARG A 169 9.48 -6.06 16.00
N GLY A 170 9.01 -7.22 16.45
CA GLY A 170 9.83 -8.34 16.93
C GLY A 170 10.14 -9.40 15.89
N LEU A 171 9.63 -9.30 14.66
CA LEU A 171 9.77 -10.32 13.63
C LEU A 171 11.12 -10.18 12.90
N LYS A 172 12.15 -10.82 13.45
CA LYS A 172 13.54 -10.65 12.99
C LYS A 172 13.82 -11.25 11.61
N ASN A 173 13.04 -12.26 11.21
CA ASN A 173 13.22 -12.97 9.93
C ASN A 173 12.38 -12.38 8.79
N LEU A 174 11.58 -11.35 9.05
CA LEU A 174 10.72 -10.73 8.05
C LEU A 174 11.60 -10.08 6.97
N LYS A 175 11.45 -10.53 5.72
CA LYS A 175 12.22 -10.07 4.55
C LYS A 175 11.35 -9.24 3.62
N SER A 176 10.08 -9.58 3.48
CA SER A 176 9.13 -8.91 2.60
C SER A 176 7.85 -8.53 3.35
N LEU A 177 7.45 -7.27 3.24
CA LEU A 177 6.19 -6.77 3.80
C LEU A 177 5.42 -5.95 2.77
N GLU A 178 4.24 -6.44 2.41
CA GLU A 178 3.28 -5.76 1.55
C GLU A 178 2.04 -5.38 2.34
N ILE A 179 1.75 -4.08 2.41
CA ILE A 179 0.66 -3.50 3.21
C ILE A 179 -0.05 -2.38 2.44
N TRP A 180 0.03 -2.41 1.10
CA TRP A 180 -0.62 -1.41 0.24
C TRP A 180 -2.13 -1.33 0.50
N ASN A 181 -2.75 -0.20 0.23
CA ASN A 181 -4.19 0.05 0.42
C ASN A 181 -4.68 -0.32 1.84
N ASN A 182 -4.09 0.30 2.85
CA ASN A 182 -4.48 0.18 4.27
C ASN A 182 -4.71 1.58 4.86
N LYS A 183 -4.83 1.69 6.19
CA LYS A 183 -5.08 2.95 6.91
C LYS A 183 -3.88 3.37 7.79
N ILE A 184 -2.68 2.92 7.43
CA ILE A 184 -1.46 3.12 8.22
C ILE A 184 -0.98 4.55 8.06
N GLN A 185 -0.62 5.19 9.18
CA GLN A 185 -0.13 6.57 9.21
C GLN A 185 1.35 6.67 9.55
N ASN A 186 1.88 5.68 10.27
CA ASN A 186 3.25 5.65 10.75
C ASN A 186 3.96 4.39 10.24
N VAL A 187 5.05 4.60 9.51
CA VAL A 187 5.95 3.55 9.02
C VAL A 187 7.38 3.76 9.55
N ASN A 188 7.57 4.64 10.53
CA ASN A 188 8.86 4.89 11.18
C ASN A 188 9.15 3.79 12.22
N HIS A 189 9.35 2.57 11.74
CA HIS A 189 9.76 1.44 12.56
C HIS A 189 11.13 0.94 12.11
N LYS A 190 12.08 0.80 13.04
CA LYS A 190 13.45 0.32 12.76
C LYS A 190 13.50 -1.03 12.03
N PHE A 191 12.49 -1.88 12.19
CA PHE A 191 12.44 -3.17 11.51
C PHE A 191 12.21 -3.03 10.00
N ILE A 192 11.52 -1.98 9.55
CA ILE A 192 11.24 -1.74 8.12
C ILE A 192 12.55 -1.52 7.35
N GLN A 193 13.54 -0.89 7.97
CA GLN A 193 14.87 -0.68 7.38
C GLN A 193 15.63 -1.98 7.08
N LYS A 194 15.20 -3.11 7.66
CA LYS A 194 15.82 -4.42 7.45
C LYS A 194 15.12 -5.25 6.37
N LEU A 195 13.98 -4.79 5.87
CA LEU A 195 13.22 -5.49 4.84
C LEU A 195 13.98 -5.43 3.51
N LYS A 196 13.98 -6.57 2.81
CA LYS A 196 14.40 -6.64 1.41
C LYS A 196 13.36 -6.09 0.47
N PHE A 197 12.08 -6.10 0.85
CA PHE A 197 11.01 -5.54 0.05
C PHE A 197 9.95 -4.94 0.97
N PHE A 198 9.52 -3.72 0.66
CA PHE A 198 8.51 -3.00 1.43
C PHE A 198 7.61 -2.20 0.50
N GLU A 199 6.32 -2.56 0.47
CA GLU A 199 5.30 -1.90 -0.35
C GLU A 199 4.15 -1.42 0.54
N ALA A 200 3.97 -0.10 0.60
CA ALA A 200 3.01 0.55 1.50
C ALA A 200 2.16 1.63 0.82
N SER A 201 2.02 1.55 -0.51
CA SER A 201 1.25 2.51 -1.30
C SER A 201 -0.21 2.56 -0.85
N GLN A 202 -0.90 3.66 -1.17
CA GLN A 202 -2.32 3.82 -0.85
C GLN A 202 -2.63 3.70 0.67
N ASN A 203 -1.69 4.08 1.53
CA ASN A 203 -1.90 4.29 2.96
C ASN A 203 -2.09 5.78 3.29
N LYS A 204 -2.25 6.11 4.58
CA LYS A 204 -2.39 7.47 5.11
C LYS A 204 -1.10 7.99 5.75
N ILE A 205 0.06 7.67 5.17
CA ILE A 205 1.37 7.96 5.78
C ILE A 205 1.58 9.48 5.85
N MET A 206 1.64 10.05 7.05
CA MET A 206 1.68 11.52 7.25
C MET A 206 3.09 12.08 7.55
N THR A 207 4.12 11.25 7.74
CA THR A 207 5.45 11.73 8.16
C THR A 207 6.59 11.00 7.45
N PHE A 208 7.55 11.76 6.90
CA PHE A 208 8.74 11.27 6.18
C PHE A 208 10.06 11.71 6.85
N GLU A 209 10.07 11.95 8.15
CA GLU A 209 11.31 12.30 8.89
C GLU A 209 12.32 11.12 8.98
N SER A 210 11.98 9.92 8.50
CA SER A 210 12.76 8.68 8.76
C SER A 210 13.41 8.01 7.55
N PHE A 211 13.38 8.64 6.37
CA PHE A 211 14.02 8.10 5.16
C PHE A 211 15.37 8.75 4.83
N GLU A 212 15.91 9.60 5.70
CA GLU A 212 17.32 10.01 5.62
C GLU A 212 18.22 8.77 5.87
N GLY A 213 18.82 8.24 4.81
CA GLY A 213 19.82 7.16 4.89
C GLY A 213 19.40 5.80 4.32
N ALA A 214 18.22 5.65 3.72
CA ALA A 214 17.85 4.42 3.02
C ALA A 214 18.51 4.36 1.63
N ASN A 215 19.46 3.43 1.45
CA ASN A 215 20.17 3.23 0.19
C ASN A 215 19.32 2.33 -0.74
N PHE A 216 18.61 2.94 -1.69
CA PHE A 216 17.74 2.26 -2.66
C PHE A 216 18.43 2.00 -4.00
N GLU A 217 19.68 1.55 -3.97
CA GLU A 217 20.36 1.10 -5.18
C GLU A 217 19.81 -0.29 -5.57
N ASN A 218 19.04 -0.34 -6.66
CA ASN A 218 18.51 -1.54 -7.35
C ASN A 218 17.19 -2.16 -6.87
N GLN A 219 16.22 -1.37 -6.39
CA GLN A 219 14.84 -1.86 -6.27
C GLN A 219 13.88 -0.96 -7.06
N THR A 220 12.92 -1.57 -7.73
CA THR A 220 11.84 -0.92 -8.47
C THR A 220 11.28 0.21 -7.62
N ILE A 221 11.42 1.43 -8.12
CA ILE A 221 10.95 2.66 -7.48
C ILE A 221 9.48 2.44 -7.10
N PRO A 222 9.11 2.44 -5.81
CA PRO A 222 7.71 2.26 -5.43
C PRO A 222 6.88 3.34 -6.12
N SER A 223 5.66 3.01 -6.55
CA SER A 223 4.69 3.98 -7.09
C SER A 223 4.41 5.15 -6.12
N ILE A 224 4.74 4.99 -4.83
CA ILE A 224 4.80 6.04 -3.80
C ILE A 224 5.84 7.11 -4.15
N PHE A 225 7.02 6.75 -4.66
CA PHE A 225 8.05 7.70 -5.06
C PHE A 225 7.58 8.59 -6.22
N GLU A 226 6.77 8.07 -7.14
CA GLU A 226 6.25 8.85 -8.29
C GLU A 226 5.19 9.87 -7.84
N VAL A 227 4.24 9.47 -6.99
CA VAL A 227 3.24 10.39 -6.41
C VAL A 227 3.89 11.40 -5.46
N THR A 228 4.91 11.00 -4.70
CA THR A 228 5.63 11.87 -3.75
C THR A 228 6.60 12.82 -4.46
N PHE A 229 7.24 12.37 -5.54
CA PHE A 229 8.04 13.23 -6.43
C PHE A 229 7.14 14.24 -7.14
N GLN A 230 5.95 13.83 -7.59
CA GLN A 230 4.97 14.74 -8.18
C GLN A 230 4.47 15.77 -7.17
N ALA A 231 4.22 15.39 -5.92
CA ALA A 231 3.84 16.33 -4.86
C ALA A 231 4.95 17.35 -4.57
N LYS A 232 6.21 16.91 -4.50
CA LYS A 232 7.38 17.80 -4.35
C LYS A 232 7.56 18.72 -5.57
N LEU A 233 7.38 18.21 -6.79
CA LEU A 233 7.39 18.99 -8.02
C LEU A 233 6.29 20.06 -8.02
N ASN A 234 5.07 19.72 -7.59
CA ASN A 234 3.96 20.66 -7.52
C ASN A 234 4.23 21.81 -6.54
N VAL A 235 4.89 21.54 -5.40
CA VAL A 235 5.34 22.58 -4.47
C VAL A 235 6.40 23.47 -5.12
N ILE A 236 7.39 22.89 -5.81
CA ILE A 236 8.42 23.65 -6.53
C ILE A 236 7.80 24.53 -7.62
N TYR A 237 6.87 24.00 -8.42
CA TYR A 237 6.14 24.78 -9.43
C TYR A 237 5.34 25.93 -8.81
N SER A 238 4.68 25.70 -7.68
CA SER A 238 3.98 26.75 -6.93
C SER A 238 4.93 27.85 -6.46
N MET A 239 6.10 27.50 -5.94
CA MET A 239 7.13 28.46 -5.53
C MET A 239 7.67 29.27 -6.72
N ILE A 240 7.93 28.62 -7.87
CA ILE A 240 8.34 29.31 -9.10
C ILE A 240 7.27 30.30 -9.57
N GLU A 241 6.00 29.94 -9.50
CA GLU A 241 4.89 30.84 -9.85
C GLU A 241 4.81 32.05 -8.91
N GLN A 242 5.01 31.83 -7.60
CA GLN A 242 5.08 32.91 -6.62
C GLN A 242 6.25 33.87 -6.89
N VAL A 243 7.44 33.33 -7.18
CA VAL A 243 8.62 34.13 -7.56
C VAL A 243 8.35 34.94 -8.84
N SER A 244 7.70 34.34 -9.84
CA SER A 244 7.31 35.06 -11.07
C SER A 244 6.32 36.20 -10.79
N LYS A 245 5.35 36.00 -9.89
CA LYS A 245 4.41 37.05 -9.45
C LYS A 245 5.15 38.20 -8.74
N ILE A 246 6.10 37.89 -7.85
CA ILE A 246 6.92 38.89 -7.17
C ILE A 246 7.77 39.69 -8.17
N GLN A 247 8.40 39.02 -9.15
CA GLN A 247 9.15 39.69 -10.22
C GLN A 247 8.28 40.67 -11.02
N LYS A 248 7.07 40.26 -11.41
CA LYS A 248 6.11 41.15 -12.10
C LYS A 248 5.70 42.34 -11.23
N GLN A 249 5.52 42.15 -9.92
CA GLN A 249 5.24 43.25 -9.00
C GLN A 249 6.43 44.20 -8.87
N MET A 250 7.65 43.68 -8.77
CA MET A 250 8.87 44.48 -8.76
C MET A 250 9.02 45.32 -10.04
N GLU A 251 8.74 44.76 -11.21
CA GLU A 251 8.78 45.54 -12.46
C GLU A 251 7.73 46.66 -12.49
N LYS A 252 6.52 46.40 -11.99
CA LYS A 252 5.50 47.46 -11.82
C LYS A 252 5.98 48.56 -10.87
N ILE A 253 6.64 48.20 -9.76
CA ILE A 253 7.21 49.15 -8.81
C ILE A 253 8.33 49.96 -9.46
N LYS A 254 9.26 49.32 -10.21
CA LYS A 254 10.32 50.01 -10.95
C LYS A 254 9.77 51.02 -11.95
N VAL A 255 8.74 50.65 -12.71
CA VAL A 255 8.08 51.56 -13.67
C VAL A 255 7.44 52.74 -12.94
N LYS A 256 6.75 52.52 -11.82
CA LYS A 256 6.20 53.60 -10.98
C LYS A 256 7.29 54.52 -10.45
N MET A 257 8.38 53.97 -9.89
CA MET A 257 9.51 54.77 -9.41
C MET A 257 10.12 55.61 -10.53
N LYS A 258 10.31 55.03 -11.72
CA LYS A 258 10.84 55.76 -12.89
C LYS A 258 9.92 56.92 -13.29
N MET A 259 8.61 56.71 -13.32
CA MET A 259 7.64 57.78 -13.60
C MET A 259 7.66 58.87 -12.53
N THR A 260 7.72 58.49 -11.24
CA THR A 260 7.82 59.46 -10.14
C THR A 260 9.08 60.31 -10.27
N ILE A 261 10.24 59.70 -10.51
CA ILE A 261 11.50 60.41 -10.71
C ILE A 261 11.41 61.37 -11.92
N GLN A 262 10.88 60.89 -13.05
CA GLN A 262 10.71 61.73 -14.25
C GLN A 262 9.79 62.94 -13.99
N ASN A 263 8.70 62.75 -13.24
CA ASN A 263 7.79 63.83 -12.89
C ASN A 263 8.45 64.84 -11.94
N SER A 264 9.22 64.37 -10.96
CA SER A 264 10.00 65.24 -10.07
C SER A 264 11.04 66.07 -10.83
N VAL A 265 11.75 65.47 -11.80
CA VAL A 265 12.71 66.18 -12.67
C VAL A 265 12.01 67.24 -13.52
N LYS A 266 10.86 66.92 -14.13
CA LYS A 266 10.06 67.90 -14.89
C LYS A 266 9.63 69.08 -14.04
N MET A 267 9.16 68.83 -12.80
CA MET A 267 8.76 69.89 -11.88
C MET A 267 9.95 70.78 -11.51
N MET A 268 11.11 70.20 -11.24
CA MET A 268 12.34 70.94 -10.93
C MET A 268 12.77 71.85 -12.09
N ASN A 269 12.68 71.35 -13.32
CA ASN A 269 12.97 72.17 -14.51
C ASN A 269 11.98 73.34 -14.65
N LEU A 270 10.68 73.10 -14.42
CA LEU A 270 9.67 74.16 -14.47
C LEU A 270 9.93 75.27 -13.44
N ILE A 271 10.33 74.88 -12.22
CA ILE A 271 10.72 75.82 -11.16
C ILE A 271 11.93 76.65 -11.61
N ASN A 272 12.95 76.01 -12.19
CA ASN A 272 14.13 76.71 -12.70
C ASN A 272 13.77 77.70 -13.82
N ASP A 273 12.89 77.33 -14.75
CA ASP A 273 12.43 78.20 -15.83
C ASP A 273 11.66 79.41 -15.29
N GLN A 274 10.83 79.22 -14.26
CA GLN A 274 10.14 80.31 -13.57
C GLN A 274 11.13 81.27 -12.88
N HIS A 275 12.14 80.74 -12.18
CA HIS A 275 13.20 81.55 -11.59
C HIS A 275 13.96 82.36 -12.64
N LEU A 276 14.29 81.75 -13.79
CA LEU A 276 14.96 82.45 -14.89
C LEU A 276 14.09 83.55 -15.50
N MET A 277 12.79 83.30 -15.67
CA MET A 277 11.83 84.30 -16.15
C MET A 277 11.74 85.48 -15.17
N PHE A 278 11.64 85.21 -13.86
CA PHE A 278 11.62 86.25 -12.83
C PHE A 278 12.91 87.08 -12.85
N ALA A 279 14.08 86.45 -12.98
CA ALA A 279 15.35 87.14 -13.09
C ALA A 279 15.41 88.08 -14.32
N LYS A 280 14.85 87.65 -15.47
CA LYS A 280 14.74 88.50 -16.67
C LYS A 280 13.82 89.70 -16.46
N TYR A 281 12.69 89.52 -15.78
CA TYR A 281 11.79 90.63 -15.44
C TYR A 281 12.46 91.65 -14.52
N VAL A 282 13.19 91.19 -13.50
CA VAL A 282 13.97 92.07 -12.62
C VAL A 282 15.03 92.85 -13.41
N ALA A 283 15.74 92.19 -14.33
CA ALA A 283 16.73 92.86 -15.18
C ALA A 283 16.10 93.95 -16.07
N GLN A 284 14.95 93.67 -16.69
CA GLN A 284 14.23 94.67 -17.51
C GLN A 284 13.77 95.88 -16.70
N ILE A 285 13.28 95.67 -15.47
CA ILE A 285 12.89 96.77 -14.57
C ILE A 285 14.11 97.65 -14.27
N LEU A 286 15.26 97.05 -13.96
CA LEU A 286 16.50 97.78 -13.69
C LEU A 286 16.99 98.58 -14.92
N GLU A 287 16.88 98.01 -16.13
CA GLU A 287 17.19 98.73 -17.37
C GLU A 287 16.25 99.92 -17.62
N MET A 288 14.94 99.75 -17.38
CA MET A 288 13.97 100.83 -17.48
C MET A 288 14.24 101.95 -16.46
N GLU A 289 14.60 101.60 -15.22
CA GLU A 289 15.00 102.57 -14.20
C GLU A 289 16.24 103.37 -14.62
N GLN A 290 17.25 102.70 -15.21
CA GLN A 290 18.43 103.38 -15.73
C GLN A 290 18.11 104.33 -16.89
N MET A 291 17.25 103.93 -17.82
CA MET A 291 16.82 104.80 -18.92
C MET A 291 16.01 106.00 -18.45
N ALA A 292 15.19 105.85 -17.40
CA ALA A 292 14.42 106.96 -16.83
C ALA A 292 15.27 107.99 -16.06
N GLN A 293 16.51 107.62 -15.70
CA GLN A 293 17.47 108.50 -15.02
C GLN A 293 18.40 109.27 -15.99
N GLN A 294 18.31 109.01 -17.30
CA GLN A 294 19.03 109.72 -18.38
C GLN A 294 18.13 110.75 -19.06
#